data_AF-A0A951ENA0-F1
#
_entry.id   AF-A0A951ENA0-F1
#
_cell.length_a   1.000
_cell.length_b   1.000
_cell.length_c   1.000
_cell.angle_alpha   90.00
_cell.angle_beta   90.00
_cell.angle_gamma   90.00
#
_symmetry.space_group_name_H-M   'P 1'
#
loop_
_entity.id
_entity.type
_entity.pdbx_description
1 polymer ?
#
loop_
_entity_poly.entity_id
_entity_poly.type
_entity_poly.pdbx_seq_one_letter_code
_entity_poly.pdbx_strand_id
1 'polypeptide(L)' 'NVTKARALLGAYDRRRRLTAQERAALPVLCQGAAIRFLLTRLHDWLFTPADAYVTRKDPLDYLRRLRFHLTAGDEHAYGL' A
#
# COMPACT_ATOMS: atom_id res chain seq x y z
N ASN A 1 -3.64 -5.35 9.10
CA ASN A 1 -4.99 -5.59 9.64
C ASN A 1 -5.79 -6.32 8.57
N VAL A 2 -5.76 -7.66 8.62
CA VAL A 2 -6.34 -8.54 7.59
C VAL A 2 -7.88 -8.40 7.54
N THR A 3 -8.54 -8.16 8.66
CA THR A 3 -10.00 -7.97 8.73
C THR A 3 -10.47 -6.80 7.88
N LYS A 4 -9.75 -5.66 7.91
CA LYS A 4 -10.05 -4.49 7.07
C LYS A 4 -9.81 -4.78 5.58
N ALA A 5 -8.71 -5.46 5.25
CA ALA A 5 -8.38 -5.79 3.87
C ALA A 5 -9.42 -6.74 3.25
N ARG A 6 -9.80 -7.79 3.98
CA ARG A 6 -10.88 -8.72 3.61
C ARG A 6 -12.20 -8.00 3.37
N ALA A 7 -12.60 -7.10 4.27
CA ALA A 7 -13.84 -6.35 4.13
C ALA A 7 -13.84 -5.47 2.87
N LEU A 8 -12.74 -4.75 2.62
CA LEU A 8 -12.57 -3.89 1.44
C LEU A 8 -12.63 -4.71 0.14
N LEU A 9 -11.78 -5.72 0.04
CA LEU A 9 -11.65 -6.53 -1.18
C LEU A 9 -12.89 -7.38 -1.44
N GLY A 10 -13.50 -7.94 -0.39
CA GLY A 10 -14.76 -8.67 -0.51
C GLY A 10 -15.93 -7.79 -0.94
N ALA A 11 -16.00 -6.53 -0.48
CA ALA A 11 -17.01 -5.58 -0.94
C ALA A 11 -16.79 -5.17 -2.40
N TYR A 12 -15.54 -4.95 -2.80
CA TYR A 12 -15.20 -4.64 -4.20
C TYR A 12 -15.56 -5.81 -5.12
N ASP A 13 -15.15 -7.03 -4.76
CA ASP A 13 -15.37 -8.23 -5.57
C ASP A 13 -16.85 -8.55 -5.79
N ARG A 14 -17.72 -8.25 -4.81
CA ARG A 14 -19.18 -8.35 -4.97
C ARG A 14 -19.74 -7.44 -6.07
N ARG A 15 -19.11 -6.28 -6.30
CA ARG A 15 -19.57 -5.30 -7.30
C ARG A 15 -18.87 -5.45 -8.64
N ARG A 16 -17.58 -5.79 -8.65
CA ARG A 16 -16.78 -6.15 -9.83
C ARG A 16 -15.87 -7.31 -9.46
N ARG A 17 -16.09 -8.46 -10.11
CA ARG A 17 -15.28 -9.65 -9.85
C ARG A 17 -13.84 -9.42 -10.27
N LEU A 18 -12.93 -9.71 -9.35
CA LEU A 18 -11.49 -9.76 -9.61
C LEU A 18 -11.17 -11.09 -10.30
N THR A 19 -10.49 -11.02 -11.44
CA THR A 19 -9.98 -12.20 -12.14
C THR A 19 -8.87 -12.88 -11.32
N ALA A 20 -8.56 -14.14 -11.66
CA ALA A 20 -7.43 -14.84 -11.05
C ALA A 20 -6.10 -14.08 -11.25
N GLN A 21 -5.91 -13.48 -12.42
CA GLN A 21 -4.71 -12.68 -12.73
C GLN A 21 -4.64 -11.41 -11.87
N GLU A 22 -5.76 -10.72 -11.65
CA GLU A 22 -5.81 -9.53 -10.79
C GLU A 22 -5.52 -9.88 -9.32
N ARG A 23 -6.01 -11.01 -8.84
CA ARG A 23 -5.75 -11.50 -7.48
C ARG A 23 -4.28 -11.86 -7.29
N ALA A 24 -3.71 -12.63 -8.22
CA ALA A 24 -2.30 -13.00 -8.21
C ALA A 24 -1.37 -11.78 -8.31
N ALA A 25 -1.81 -10.69 -8.95
CA ALA A 25 -1.06 -9.45 -9.05
C ALA A 25 -1.14 -8.55 -7.80
N LEU A 26 -2.03 -8.83 -6.83
CA LEU A 26 -2.19 -7.96 -5.65
C LEU A 26 -0.90 -7.71 -4.88
N PRO A 27 -0.03 -8.72 -4.59
CA PRO A 27 1.22 -8.48 -3.90
C PRO A 27 2.11 -7.44 -4.59
N VAL A 28 2.37 -7.60 -5.88
CA VAL A 28 3.25 -6.69 -6.64
C VAL A 28 2.65 -5.29 -6.79
N LEU A 29 1.34 -5.19 -6.98
CA LEU A 29 0.64 -3.90 -7.05
C LEU A 29 0.70 -3.16 -5.70
N CYS A 30 0.53 -3.86 -4.58
CA CYS A 30 0.66 -3.27 -3.25
C CYS A 30 2.10 -2.86 -2.92
N GLN A 31 3.11 -3.63 -3.36
CA GLN A 31 4.52 -3.24 -3.25
C GLN A 31 4.78 -1.94 -4.03
N GLY A 32 4.36 -1.88 -5.29
CA GLY A 32 4.51 -0.68 -6.12
C GLY A 32 3.80 0.55 -5.54
N ALA A 33 2.59 0.37 -5.02
CA ALA A 33 1.87 1.45 -4.33
C ALA A 33 2.62 1.94 -3.08
N ALA A 34 3.20 1.02 -2.29
CA ALA A 34 3.98 1.38 -1.11
C ALA A 34 5.28 2.12 -1.47
N ILE A 35 5.98 1.69 -2.51
CA ILE A 35 7.17 2.38 -3.06
C ILE A 35 6.79 3.79 -3.50
N ARG A 36 5.71 3.94 -4.28
CA ARG A 36 5.27 5.25 -4.77
C ARG A 36 5.07 6.25 -3.63
N PHE A 37 4.33 5.86 -2.59
CA PHE A 37 4.08 6.73 -1.45
C PHE A 37 5.31 6.95 -0.56
N LEU A 38 6.19 5.95 -0.43
CA LEU A 38 7.47 6.10 0.27
C LEU A 38 8.33 7.17 -0.41
N LEU A 39 8.47 7.10 -1.73
CA LEU A 39 9.29 8.03 -2.51
C LEU A 39 8.73 9.46 -2.46
N THR A 40 7.42 9.64 -2.60
CA THR A 40 6.82 10.98 -2.50
C THR A 40 6.98 11.57 -1.09
N ARG A 41 6.77 10.77 -0.04
CA ARG A 41 6.99 11.26 1.34
C ARG A 41 8.44 11.54 1.63
N LEU A 42 9.36 10.73 1.11
CA LEU A 42 10.80 10.96 1.27
C LEU A 42 11.20 12.24 0.56
N HIS A 43 10.70 12.47 -0.65
CA HIS A 43 10.91 13.71 -1.38
C HIS A 43 10.40 14.91 -0.58
N ASP A 44 9.14 14.89 -0.14
CA ASP A 44 8.59 15.96 0.71
C ASP A 44 9.43 16.14 1.99
N TRP A 45 9.93 15.06 2.58
CA TRP A 45 10.73 15.12 3.79
C TRP A 45 12.06 15.87 3.60
N LEU A 46 12.73 15.63 2.47
CA LEU A 46 14.04 16.18 2.13
C LEU A 46 13.97 17.59 1.56
N PHE A 47 12.92 17.90 0.79
CA PHE A 47 12.87 19.12 -0.01
C PHE A 47 11.88 20.17 0.50
N THR A 48 11.09 19.89 1.53
CA THR A 48 10.23 20.93 2.14
C THR A 48 11.07 21.96 2.90
N PRO A 49 10.98 23.26 2.53
CA PRO A 49 11.65 24.35 3.24
C PRO A 49 11.24 24.43 4.72
N ALA A 50 12.13 24.91 5.59
CA ALA A 50 11.88 24.97 7.03
C ALA A 50 10.75 25.95 7.43
N ASP A 51 10.46 26.93 6.57
CA ASP A 51 9.43 27.96 6.74
C ASP A 51 8.07 27.56 6.15
N ALA A 52 7.97 26.38 5.53
CA ALA A 52 6.72 25.91 4.96
C ALA A 52 5.72 25.51 6.06
N TYR A 53 4.49 26.03 5.97
CA TYR A 53 3.39 25.69 6.88
C TYR A 53 2.72 24.35 6.53
N VAL A 54 3.53 23.29 6.42
CA VAL A 54 3.07 21.93 6.07
C VAL A 54 3.67 20.90 7.02
N THR A 55 2.84 20.00 7.53
CA THR A 55 3.30 18.87 8.33
C THR A 55 3.87 17.78 7.42
N ARG A 56 5.19 17.61 7.43
CA ARG A 56 5.85 16.46 6.79
C ARG A 56 5.38 15.16 7.43
N LYS A 57 5.12 14.14 6.61
CA LYS A 57 4.68 12.81 7.07
C LYS A 57 5.86 11.85 7.08
N ASP A 58 5.99 11.02 8.12
CA ASP A 58 7.07 10.03 8.24
C ASP A 58 7.09 9.10 7.00
N PRO A 59 8.19 9.08 6.21
CA PRO A 59 8.32 8.15 5.09
C PRO A 59 8.41 6.69 5.56
N LEU A 60 8.92 6.42 6.76
CA LEU A 60 9.13 5.06 7.28
C LEU A 60 7.82 4.30 7.51
N ASP A 61 6.68 5.00 7.62
CA ASP A 61 5.35 4.40 7.57
C ASP A 61 5.16 3.50 6.34
N TYR A 62 5.59 3.99 5.17
CA TYR A 62 5.46 3.27 3.91
C TYR A 62 6.58 2.27 3.70
N LEU A 63 7.75 2.46 4.31
CA LEU A 63 8.76 1.41 4.37
C LEU A 63 8.27 0.20 5.18
N ARG A 64 7.61 0.42 6.32
CA ARG A 64 6.98 -0.66 7.11
C ARG A 64 5.92 -1.42 6.29
N ARG A 65 5.09 -0.70 5.54
CA ARG A 65 4.09 -1.31 4.64
C ARG A 65 4.73 -2.08 3.50
N LEU A 66 5.77 -1.53 2.86
CA LEU A 66 6.51 -2.20 1.81
C LEU A 66 7.10 -3.52 2.31
N ARG A 67 7.74 -3.52 3.48
CA ARG A 67 8.27 -4.75 4.09
C ARG A 67 7.20 -5.81 4.29
N PHE A 68 6.00 -5.43 4.75
CA PHE A 68 4.86 -6.35 4.81
C PHE A 68 4.48 -6.91 3.43
N HIS A 69 4.35 -6.05 2.41
CA HIS A 69 3.97 -6.49 1.05
C HIS A 69 5.04 -7.36 0.37
N LEU A 70 6.32 -7.23 0.75
CA LEU A 70 7.41 -8.09 0.29
C LEU A 70 7.35 -9.49 0.92
N THR A 71 6.74 -9.63 2.09
CA THR A 71 6.51 -10.94 2.74
C THR A 71 5.21 -11.62 2.30
N ALA A 72 4.33 -10.91 1.58
CA ALA A 72 3.07 -11.45 1.08
C ALA A 72 3.32 -12.29 -0.19
N GLY A 73 3.16 -13.61 -0.08
CA GLY A 73 3.34 -14.53 -1.20
C GLY A 73 2.16 -14.58 -2.18
N ASP A 74 0.94 -14.29 -1.71
CA ASP A 74 -0.30 -14.43 -2.46
C ASP A 74 -1.39 -13.46 -1.97
N GLU A 75 -2.59 -13.56 -2.54
CA GLU A 75 -3.76 -12.77 -2.16
C GLU A 75 -4.30 -13.08 -0.75
N HIS A 76 -4.00 -14.23 -0.16
CA HIS A 76 -4.51 -14.63 1.16
C HIS A 76 -3.92 -13.76 2.27
N ALA A 77 -2.71 -13.23 2.08
CA ALA A 77 -2.14 -12.20 2.95
C ALA A 77 -3.02 -10.94 3.07
N TYR A 78 -3.90 -10.71 2.08
CA TYR A 78 -4.86 -9.60 2.03
C TYR A 78 -6.28 -10.03 2.43
N GLY A 79 -6.47 -11.29 2.78
CA GLY A 79 -7.73 -11.84 3.28
C GLY A 79 -8.75 -12.20 2.20
N LEU A 80 -8.32 -12.31 0.93
CA LEU A 80 -9.08 -12.91 -0.16
C LEU A 80 -8.95 -14.43 -0.18
#